data_AF-A0A953KGQ6-F1
#
_entry.id   AF-A0A953KGQ6-F1
#
_cell.length_a   1.000
_cell.length_b   1.000
_cell.length_c   1.000
_cell.angle_alpha   90.00
_cell.angle_beta   90.00
_cell.angle_gamma   90.00
#
_symmetry.space_group_name_H-M   'P 1'
#
loop_
_entity.id
_entity.type
_entity.pdbx_description
1 polymer ?
#
loop_
_entity_poly.entity_id
_entity_poly.type
_entity_poly.pdbx_seq_one_letter_code
_entity_poly.pdbx_strand_id
1 'polypeptide(L)'
;MNITEMIYWDHYYNMIQLINLSIVIVLFILLRLFLGAIVHINTSHELFKKDNPAFGISLAAATLAVTIMLSGTVYGDGDSTIFDSALSVGLFGLFGILLMALTRMIFEKITLSSILIRDEIVKGNIAVAIADAGNVLAAAIIIRAIMIWVTAASIEGITILLGGYALSQIVLTVMTVIAIKFFGRLNKDADFYNELNTNNIALAVRFAGEKIGAAFAIATAAQIVVYDEYNIINILAAWFIVLIGIVIIWRVLSWLTCQIILYKADINDEVVRQKNVAVGALQAVIYISIGLLILQL
;
A
#
# COMPACT_ATOMS: atom_id res chain seq x y z
N MET A 1 -2.15 -13.35 42.25
CA MET A 1 -2.10 -12.29 41.23
C MET A 1 -3.46 -11.63 41.22
N ASN A 2 -3.56 -10.40 41.71
CA ASN A 2 -4.81 -9.62 41.64
C ASN A 2 -5.07 -9.19 40.19
N ILE A 3 -6.33 -8.99 39.79
CA ILE A 3 -6.70 -8.56 38.42
C ILE A 3 -5.91 -7.31 38.00
N THR A 4 -5.65 -6.40 38.94
CA THR A 4 -4.84 -5.18 38.72
C THR A 4 -3.37 -5.44 38.43
N GLU A 5 -2.82 -6.56 38.92
CA GLU A 5 -1.45 -7.00 38.59
C GLU A 5 -1.40 -7.76 37.25
N MET A 6 -2.55 -8.24 36.76
CA MET A 6 -2.69 -8.84 35.43
C MET A 6 -2.91 -7.78 34.33
N ILE A 7 -3.30 -6.56 34.71
CA ILE A 7 -3.51 -5.42 33.81
C ILE A 7 -2.29 -4.50 33.93
N TYR A 8 -1.34 -4.65 33.00
CA TYR A 8 -0.20 -3.74 32.91
C TYR A 8 -0.68 -2.35 32.49
N TRP A 9 -0.67 -1.39 33.42
CA TRP A 9 -1.11 -0.02 33.20
C TRP A 9 -0.02 0.97 33.61
N ASP A 10 0.97 1.16 32.74
CA ASP A 10 1.93 2.23 32.89
C ASP A 10 1.29 3.57 32.46
N HIS A 11 1.01 4.43 33.43
CA HIS A 11 0.35 5.71 33.18
C HIS A 11 1.11 6.62 32.22
N TYR A 12 2.44 6.59 32.24
CA TYR A 12 3.27 7.46 31.41
C TYR A 12 3.29 6.96 29.96
N TYR A 13 3.56 5.66 29.77
CA TYR A 13 3.52 5.04 28.44
C TYR A 13 2.13 5.17 27.79
N ASN A 14 1.06 4.91 28.54
CA ASN A 14 -0.31 5.02 28.04
C ASN A 14 -0.67 6.46 27.65
N MET A 15 -0.15 7.47 28.37
CA MET A 15 -0.34 8.87 28.02
C MET A 15 0.32 9.23 26.68
N ILE A 16 1.54 8.73 26.42
CA ILE A 16 2.22 8.91 25.13
C ILE A 16 1.37 8.32 23.99
N GLN A 17 0.87 7.09 24.17
CA GLN A 17 0.04 6.42 23.15
C GLN A 17 -1.27 7.19 22.86
N LEU A 18 -1.93 7.73 23.89
CA LEU A 18 -3.14 8.54 23.72
C LEU A 18 -2.88 9.86 22.98
N ILE A 19 -1.74 10.50 23.24
CA ILE A 19 -1.33 11.72 22.53
C ILE A 19 -1.02 11.39 21.06
N ASN A 20 -0.24 10.34 20.80
CA ASN A 20 0.08 9.90 19.44
C ASN A 20 -1.18 9.56 18.64
N LEU A 21 -2.12 8.83 19.25
CA LEU A 21 -3.42 8.53 18.65
C LEU A 21 -4.21 9.81 18.33
N SER A 22 -4.21 10.78 19.25
CA SER A 22 -4.89 12.07 19.03
C SER A 22 -4.27 12.85 17.87
N ILE A 23 -2.94 12.89 17.78
CA ILE A 23 -2.21 13.52 16.67
C ILE A 23 -2.56 12.82 15.34
N VAL A 24 -2.55 11.50 15.31
CA VAL A 24 -2.92 10.73 14.11
C VAL A 24 -4.37 10.98 13.68
N ILE A 25 -5.31 11.09 14.62
CA ILE A 25 -6.71 11.44 14.31
C ILE A 25 -6.78 12.86 13.73
N VAL A 26 -6.06 13.82 14.30
CA VAL A 26 -6.01 15.19 13.78
C VAL A 26 -5.41 15.23 12.37
N LEU A 27 -4.26 14.56 12.14
CA LEU A 27 -3.63 14.46 10.82
C LEU A 27 -4.55 13.80 9.80
N PHE A 28 -5.26 12.74 10.18
CA PHE A 28 -6.25 12.07 9.34
C PHE A 28 -7.39 13.02 8.94
N ILE A 29 -7.96 13.77 9.90
CA ILE A 29 -9.03 14.74 9.63
C ILE A 29 -8.52 15.85 8.72
N LEU A 30 -7.37 16.44 9.03
CA LEU A 30 -6.77 17.52 8.24
C LEU A 30 -6.52 17.06 6.80
N LEU A 31 -5.96 15.88 6.61
CA LEU A 31 -5.68 15.36 5.27
C LEU A 31 -6.96 15.07 4.49
N ARG A 32 -8.00 14.54 5.15
CA ARG A 32 -9.32 14.34 4.52
C ARG A 32 -9.92 15.67 4.06
N LEU A 33 -9.83 16.71 4.88
CA LEU A 33 -10.31 18.05 4.53
C LEU A 33 -9.49 18.66 3.38
N PHE A 34 -8.16 18.48 3.41
CA PHE A 34 -7.24 19.01 2.42
C PHE A 34 -7.40 18.32 1.05
N LEU A 35 -7.59 17.00 1.02
CA LEU A 35 -7.94 16.24 -0.18
C LEU A 35 -9.29 16.68 -0.76
N GLY A 36 -10.27 17.02 0.09
CA GLY A 36 -11.53 17.62 -0.36
C GLY A 36 -11.38 19.01 -0.97
N ALA A 37 -10.47 19.83 -0.44
CA ALA A 37 -10.27 21.22 -0.87
C ALA A 37 -9.39 21.35 -2.12
N ILE A 38 -8.29 20.59 -2.22
CA ILE A 38 -7.33 20.70 -3.34
C ILE A 38 -7.91 20.22 -4.65
N VAL A 39 -8.76 19.20 -4.60
CA VAL A 39 -9.13 18.48 -5.82
C VAL A 39 -9.95 19.36 -6.78
N HIS A 40 -10.51 20.52 -6.39
CA HIS A 40 -11.37 21.38 -7.26
C HIS A 40 -12.52 20.63 -7.94
N ILE A 41 -12.71 19.36 -7.60
CA ILE A 41 -13.87 18.55 -7.91
C ILE A 41 -14.69 18.66 -6.63
N ASN A 42 -15.90 19.14 -6.78
CA ASN A 42 -16.83 19.20 -5.67
C ASN A 42 -17.11 17.75 -5.23
N THR A 43 -16.37 17.26 -4.23
CA THR A 43 -16.44 15.89 -3.73
C THR A 43 -17.88 15.52 -3.39
N SER A 44 -18.63 16.48 -2.86
CA SER A 44 -20.06 16.35 -2.57
C SER A 44 -20.92 16.24 -3.82
N HIS A 45 -20.53 16.85 -4.94
CA HIS A 45 -21.22 16.70 -6.22
C HIS A 45 -20.95 15.35 -6.87
N GLU A 46 -19.70 14.90 -6.94
CA GLU A 46 -19.39 13.58 -7.53
C GLU A 46 -19.94 12.42 -6.69
N LEU A 47 -19.82 12.50 -5.36
CA LEU A 47 -20.21 11.41 -4.47
C LEU A 47 -21.70 11.37 -4.14
N PHE A 48 -22.35 12.52 -3.92
CA PHE A 48 -23.74 12.58 -3.45
C PHE A 48 -24.73 13.14 -4.47
N LYS A 49 -24.27 13.70 -5.60
CA LYS A 49 -25.17 14.17 -6.67
C LYS A 49 -25.08 13.33 -7.93
N LYS A 50 -23.90 12.78 -8.25
CA LYS A 50 -23.71 11.86 -9.39
C LYS A 50 -23.68 10.39 -8.99
N ASP A 51 -23.65 10.08 -7.70
CA ASP A 51 -23.54 8.72 -7.16
C ASP A 51 -22.43 7.90 -7.83
N ASN A 52 -21.26 8.51 -8.08
CA ASN A 52 -20.18 7.89 -8.84
C ASN A 52 -19.45 6.82 -7.97
N PRO A 53 -19.62 5.51 -8.26
CA PRO A 53 -19.02 4.45 -7.46
C PRO A 53 -17.49 4.39 -7.60
N ALA A 54 -16.94 4.74 -8.76
CA ALA A 54 -15.50 4.76 -8.99
C ALA A 54 -14.83 5.84 -8.11
N PHE A 55 -15.44 7.02 -8.03
CA PHE A 55 -14.98 8.07 -7.13
C PHE A 55 -15.05 7.63 -5.66
N GLY A 56 -16.14 6.97 -5.26
CA GLY A 56 -16.30 6.40 -3.93
C GLY A 56 -15.21 5.39 -3.56
N ILE A 57 -14.87 4.47 -4.47
CA ILE A 57 -13.80 3.47 -4.27
C ILE A 57 -12.43 4.14 -4.08
N SER A 58 -12.06 5.07 -4.96
CA SER A 58 -10.77 5.77 -4.87
C SER A 58 -10.67 6.59 -3.57
N LEU A 59 -11.74 7.29 -3.18
CA LEU A 59 -11.78 8.06 -1.94
C LEU A 59 -11.72 7.17 -0.69
N ALA A 60 -12.45 6.07 -0.66
CA ALA A 60 -12.43 5.11 0.44
C ALA A 60 -11.05 4.48 0.60
N ALA A 61 -10.41 4.09 -0.52
CA ALA A 61 -9.07 3.53 -0.51
C ALA A 61 -8.02 4.55 -0.04
N ALA A 62 -8.10 5.81 -0.49
CA ALA A 62 -7.21 6.87 -0.01
C ALA A 62 -7.37 7.09 1.51
N THR A 63 -8.61 7.12 2.00
CA THR A 63 -8.92 7.26 3.43
C THR A 63 -8.33 6.10 4.25
N LEU A 64 -8.52 4.87 3.79
CA LEU A 64 -7.97 3.68 4.44
C LEU A 64 -6.44 3.66 4.39
N ALA A 65 -5.85 4.01 3.25
CA ALA A 65 -4.40 4.06 3.07
C ALA A 65 -3.72 5.04 4.03
N VAL A 66 -4.29 6.23 4.21
CA VAL A 66 -3.81 7.20 5.21
C VAL A 66 -3.85 6.58 6.60
N THR A 67 -4.93 5.89 6.94
CA THR A 67 -5.09 5.24 8.25
C THR A 67 -4.04 4.14 8.47
N ILE A 68 -3.83 3.27 7.47
CA ILE A 68 -2.81 2.21 7.50
C ILE A 68 -1.43 2.85 7.67
N MET A 69 -1.10 3.84 6.85
CA MET A 69 0.20 4.51 6.90
C MET A 69 0.45 5.14 8.27
N LEU A 70 -0.47 5.98 8.77
CA LEU A 70 -0.31 6.68 10.05
C LEU A 70 -0.24 5.72 11.24
N SER A 71 -0.85 4.53 11.16
CA SER A 71 -0.73 3.52 12.21
C SER A 71 0.71 3.05 12.45
N GLY A 72 1.62 3.25 11.49
CA GLY A 72 3.05 2.96 11.63
C GLY A 72 3.80 3.98 12.49
N THR A 73 3.21 5.15 12.74
CA THR A 73 3.81 6.22 13.55
C THR A 73 3.34 6.24 15.01
N VAL A 74 2.25 5.52 15.32
CA VAL A 74 1.66 5.53 16.67
C VAL A 74 2.56 4.81 17.68
N TYR A 75 3.16 3.70 17.25
CA TYR A 75 4.05 2.89 18.06
C TYR A 75 5.42 3.58 18.18
N GLY A 76 5.55 4.43 19.19
CA GLY A 76 6.83 5.07 19.56
C GLY A 76 7.66 4.22 20.52
N ASP A 77 8.93 4.61 20.66
CA ASP A 77 9.85 4.06 21.66
C ASP A 77 9.32 4.32 23.07
N GLY A 78 9.26 3.28 23.91
CA GLY A 78 8.72 3.34 25.26
C GLY A 78 9.49 4.27 26.20
N ASP A 79 10.76 4.53 25.86
CA ASP A 79 11.65 5.40 26.63
C ASP A 79 11.65 6.86 26.14
N SER A 80 10.83 7.19 25.13
CA SER A 80 10.77 8.55 24.56
C SER A 80 10.04 9.56 25.45
N THR A 81 10.43 10.84 25.35
CA THR A 81 9.64 11.91 25.97
C THR A 81 8.35 12.15 25.19
N ILE A 82 7.32 12.69 25.84
CA ILE A 82 6.06 13.06 25.18
C ILE A 82 6.30 13.98 23.97
N PHE A 83 7.24 14.92 24.10
CA PHE A 83 7.56 15.86 23.03
C PHE A 83 8.23 15.17 21.85
N ASP A 84 9.24 14.32 22.10
CA ASP A 84 9.96 13.61 21.04
C ASP A 84 9.06 12.63 20.30
N SER A 85 8.17 11.95 21.03
CA SER A 85 7.16 11.07 20.44
C SER A 85 6.20 11.85 19.54
N ALA A 86 5.63 12.96 20.03
CA ALA A 86 4.71 13.80 19.27
C ALA A 86 5.37 14.40 18.01
N LEU A 87 6.62 14.85 18.13
CA LEU A 87 7.41 15.37 17.01
C LEU A 87 7.67 14.29 15.96
N SER A 88 8.02 13.08 16.39
CA SER A 88 8.25 11.93 15.50
C SER A 88 6.99 11.56 14.72
N VAL A 89 5.84 11.47 15.40
CA VAL A 89 4.54 11.21 14.76
C VAL A 89 4.20 12.28 13.73
N GLY A 90 4.41 13.56 14.08
CA GLY A 90 4.16 14.67 13.17
C GLY A 90 5.04 14.65 11.92
N LEU A 91 6.35 14.46 12.09
CA LEU A 91 7.32 14.45 10.99
C LEU A 91 7.14 13.24 10.07
N PHE A 92 7.08 12.03 10.64
CA PHE A 92 6.87 10.83 9.84
C PHE A 92 5.49 10.82 9.20
N GLY A 93 4.44 11.26 9.88
CA GLY A 93 3.12 11.44 9.28
C GLY A 93 3.16 12.34 8.04
N LEU A 94 3.87 13.48 8.11
CA LEU A 94 4.05 14.38 6.97
C LEU A 94 4.83 13.72 5.83
N PHE A 95 5.98 13.09 6.11
CA PHE A 95 6.76 12.38 5.10
C PHE A 95 5.96 11.25 4.45
N GLY A 96 5.21 10.47 5.23
CA GLY A 96 4.36 9.40 4.70
C GLY A 96 3.32 9.90 3.70
N ILE A 97 2.70 11.05 3.99
CA ILE A 97 1.75 11.69 3.06
C ILE A 97 2.44 12.10 1.76
N LEU A 98 3.63 12.72 1.85
CA LEU A 98 4.41 13.12 0.68
C LEU A 98 4.83 11.91 -0.16
N LEU A 99 5.29 10.84 0.49
CA LEU A 99 5.69 9.60 -0.17
C LEU A 99 4.50 8.91 -0.84
N MET A 100 3.32 8.88 -0.20
CA MET A 100 2.09 8.37 -0.82
C MET A 100 1.71 9.15 -2.08
N ALA A 101 1.79 10.49 -2.03
CA ALA A 101 1.53 11.33 -3.21
C ALA A 101 2.54 11.02 -4.33
N LEU A 102 3.82 10.87 -3.98
CA LEU A 102 4.86 10.48 -4.92
C LEU A 102 4.61 9.09 -5.53
N THR A 103 4.15 8.10 -4.75
CA THR A 103 3.79 6.78 -5.26
C THR A 103 2.68 6.86 -6.31
N ARG A 104 1.67 7.70 -6.09
CA ARG A 104 0.58 7.91 -7.04
C ARG A 104 1.08 8.58 -8.34
N MET A 105 1.95 9.58 -8.22
CA MET A 105 2.58 10.21 -9.38
C MET A 105 3.44 9.23 -10.20
N ILE A 106 4.22 8.38 -9.55
CA ILE A 106 5.00 7.32 -10.20
C ILE A 106 4.07 6.34 -10.91
N PHE A 107 2.97 5.96 -10.25
CA PHE A 107 1.99 5.03 -10.82
C PHE A 107 1.36 5.60 -12.10
N GLU A 108 0.89 6.84 -12.09
CA GLU A 108 0.31 7.50 -13.26
C GLU A 108 1.34 7.69 -14.38
N LYS A 109 2.56 8.17 -14.07
CA LYS A 109 3.54 8.53 -15.10
C LYS A 109 4.31 7.34 -15.68
N ILE A 110 4.56 6.31 -14.88
CA ILE A 110 5.43 5.18 -15.27
C ILE A 110 4.62 3.91 -15.51
N THR A 111 3.66 3.60 -14.63
CA THR A 111 2.97 2.30 -14.66
C THR A 111 1.72 2.32 -15.52
N LEU A 112 0.86 3.32 -15.33
CA LEU A 112 -0.38 3.53 -16.07
C LEU A 112 -0.28 4.73 -17.01
N SER A 113 0.84 4.89 -17.71
CA SER A 113 1.14 6.07 -18.53
C SER A 113 0.16 6.34 -19.68
N SER A 114 -0.60 5.32 -20.09
CA SER A 114 -1.64 5.43 -21.13
C SER A 114 -3.04 5.74 -20.58
N ILE A 115 -3.21 5.86 -19.26
CA ILE A 115 -4.50 6.08 -18.61
C ILE A 115 -4.43 7.34 -17.74
N LEU A 116 -5.28 8.32 -18.07
CA LEU A 116 -5.51 9.47 -17.20
C LEU A 116 -6.43 9.05 -16.05
N ILE A 117 -5.83 8.56 -14.95
CA ILE A 117 -6.53 7.94 -13.81
C ILE A 117 -7.67 8.84 -13.32
N ARG A 118 -7.40 10.14 -13.16
CA ARG A 118 -8.38 11.11 -12.68
C ARG A 118 -9.59 11.21 -13.59
N ASP A 119 -9.38 11.30 -14.90
CA ASP A 119 -10.45 11.47 -15.88
C ASP A 119 -11.33 10.23 -15.95
N GLU A 120 -10.72 9.05 -15.91
CA GLU A 120 -11.44 7.78 -15.90
C GLU A 120 -12.28 7.58 -14.64
N ILE A 121 -11.77 7.96 -13.47
CA ILE A 121 -12.53 7.92 -12.22
C ILE A 121 -13.73 8.88 -12.28
N VAL A 122 -13.55 10.10 -12.80
CA VAL A 122 -14.65 11.08 -12.96
C VAL A 122 -15.71 10.58 -13.95
N LYS A 123 -15.31 9.83 -14.99
CA LYS A 123 -16.23 9.15 -15.92
C LYS A 123 -16.96 7.94 -15.31
N GLY A 124 -16.59 7.50 -14.12
CA GLY A 124 -17.21 6.34 -13.45
C GLY A 124 -16.56 5.00 -13.77
N ASN A 125 -15.30 4.99 -14.24
CA ASN A 125 -14.56 3.75 -14.51
C ASN A 125 -14.11 3.07 -13.20
N ILE A 126 -14.86 2.04 -12.81
CA ILE A 126 -14.66 1.27 -11.57
C ILE A 126 -13.34 0.49 -11.63
N ALA A 127 -12.98 -0.08 -12.78
CA ALA A 127 -11.74 -0.83 -12.93
C ALA A 127 -10.51 0.03 -12.67
N VAL A 128 -10.47 1.25 -13.23
CA VAL A 128 -9.37 2.20 -12.97
C VAL A 128 -9.35 2.63 -11.49
N ALA A 129 -10.50 2.87 -10.88
CA ALA A 129 -10.58 3.20 -9.45
C ALA A 129 -10.05 2.07 -8.55
N ILE A 130 -10.35 0.80 -8.87
CA ILE A 130 -9.85 -0.37 -8.13
C ILE A 130 -8.33 -0.51 -8.33
N ALA A 131 -7.82 -0.30 -9.54
CA ALA A 131 -6.38 -0.35 -9.80
C ALA A 131 -5.61 0.74 -9.05
N ASP A 132 -6.12 1.97 -9.02
CA ASP A 132 -5.60 3.09 -8.22
C ASP A 132 -5.66 2.76 -6.72
N ALA A 133 -6.79 2.24 -6.22
CA ALA A 133 -6.96 1.81 -4.84
C ALA A 133 -5.90 0.78 -4.42
N GLY A 134 -5.67 -0.25 -5.23
CA GLY A 134 -4.64 -1.26 -4.96
C GLY A 134 -3.24 -0.67 -4.86
N ASN A 135 -2.90 0.29 -5.72
CA ASN A 135 -1.61 0.96 -5.68
C ASN A 135 -1.43 1.87 -4.44
N VAL A 136 -2.46 2.64 -4.09
CA VAL A 136 -2.43 3.54 -2.92
C VAL A 136 -2.38 2.75 -1.61
N LEU A 137 -3.11 1.62 -1.51
CA LEU A 137 -3.05 0.73 -0.36
C LEU A 137 -1.69 0.02 -0.25
N ALA A 138 -1.13 -0.43 -1.37
CA ALA A 138 0.22 -1.01 -1.40
C ALA A 138 1.28 -0.02 -0.89
N ALA A 139 1.22 1.24 -1.32
CA ALA A 139 2.11 2.29 -0.85
C ALA A 139 2.01 2.49 0.67
N ALA A 140 0.78 2.57 1.19
CA ALA A 140 0.56 2.75 2.62
C ALA A 140 1.11 1.60 3.47
N ILE A 141 0.94 0.35 3.03
CA ILE A 141 1.47 -0.83 3.73
C ILE A 141 3.00 -0.78 3.80
N ILE A 142 3.66 -0.45 2.68
CA ILE A 142 5.13 -0.37 2.61
C ILE A 142 5.65 0.76 3.50
N ILE A 143 5.07 1.96 3.38
CA ILE A 143 5.49 3.12 4.17
C ILE A 143 5.30 2.85 5.66
N ARG A 144 4.16 2.26 6.04
CA ARG A 144 3.89 1.84 7.42
C ARG A 144 4.99 0.91 7.95
N ALA A 145 5.37 -0.10 7.17
CA ALA A 145 6.39 -1.07 7.58
C ALA A 145 7.75 -0.41 7.80
N ILE A 146 8.14 0.51 6.91
CA ILE A 146 9.41 1.24 7.05
C ILE A 146 9.37 2.18 8.26
N MET A 147 8.24 2.85 8.53
CA MET A 147 8.10 3.71 9.71
C MET A 147 8.21 2.94 11.02
N ILE A 148 7.66 1.73 11.08
CA ILE A 148 7.81 0.85 12.26
C ILE A 148 9.26 0.40 12.43
N TRP A 149 9.96 0.19 11.32
CA TRP A 149 11.34 -0.27 11.32
C TRP A 149 12.35 0.81 11.69
N VAL A 150 12.05 2.08 11.39
CA VAL A 150 12.90 3.22 11.75
C VAL A 150 12.61 3.65 13.19
N THR A 151 13.62 3.58 14.05
CA THR A 151 13.45 3.76 15.52
C THR A 151 13.43 5.21 15.99
N ALA A 152 13.96 6.17 15.22
CA ALA A 152 14.06 7.56 15.64
C ALA A 152 13.81 8.55 14.49
N ALA A 153 13.17 9.68 14.81
CA ALA A 153 13.02 10.82 13.89
C ALA A 153 14.28 11.69 13.78
N SER A 154 15.44 11.04 13.60
CA SER A 154 16.73 11.67 13.34
C SER A 154 16.96 11.89 11.84
N ILE A 155 18.05 12.57 11.46
CA ILE A 155 18.44 12.75 10.06
C ILE A 155 18.73 11.39 9.42
N GLU A 156 19.40 10.51 10.16
CA GLU A 156 19.71 9.13 9.80
C GLU A 156 18.42 8.34 9.58
N GLY A 157 17.48 8.41 10.53
CA GLY A 157 16.19 7.73 10.43
C GLY A 157 15.37 8.20 9.22
N ILE A 158 15.32 9.51 8.96
CA ILE A 158 14.67 10.07 7.76
C ILE A 158 15.38 9.59 6.48
N THR A 159 16.70 9.53 6.48
CA THR A 159 17.48 9.04 5.32
C THR A 159 17.19 7.57 5.03
N ILE A 160 17.10 6.75 6.08
CA ILE A 160 16.74 5.34 6.00
C ILE A 160 15.28 5.18 5.54
N LEU A 161 14.34 5.98 6.05
CA LEU A 161 12.95 6.00 5.61
C LEU A 161 12.84 6.28 4.10
N LEU A 162 13.52 7.32 3.63
CA LEU A 162 13.50 7.72 2.22
C LEU A 162 14.19 6.67 1.33
N GLY A 163 15.32 6.13 1.76
CA GLY A 163 16.06 5.09 1.04
C GLY A 163 15.29 3.77 0.95
N GLY A 164 14.77 3.30 2.07
CA GLY A 164 13.94 2.08 2.15
C GLY A 164 12.68 2.21 1.31
N TYR A 165 12.02 3.37 1.32
CA TYR A 165 10.89 3.65 0.45
C TYR A 165 11.30 3.63 -1.02
N ALA A 166 12.39 4.31 -1.41
CA ALA A 166 12.83 4.39 -2.79
C ALA A 166 13.11 3.00 -3.37
N LEU A 167 13.83 2.15 -2.63
CA LEU A 167 14.14 0.78 -3.02
C LEU A 167 12.87 -0.07 -3.14
N SER A 168 11.97 0.02 -2.16
CA SER A 168 10.69 -0.69 -2.17
C SER A 168 9.79 -0.26 -3.33
N GLN A 169 9.74 1.05 -3.62
CA GLN A 169 8.97 1.62 -4.72
C GLN A 169 9.51 1.22 -6.08
N ILE A 170 10.85 1.13 -6.23
CA ILE A 170 11.49 0.60 -7.43
C ILE A 170 11.05 -0.84 -7.66
N VAL A 171 11.15 -1.70 -6.63
CA VAL A 171 10.75 -3.11 -6.74
C VAL A 171 9.27 -3.24 -7.10
N LEU A 172 8.37 -2.54 -6.40
CA LEU A 172 6.94 -2.55 -6.69
C LEU A 172 6.64 -2.09 -8.13
N THR A 173 7.30 -1.02 -8.59
CA THR A 173 7.10 -0.49 -9.95
C THR A 173 7.61 -1.47 -11.00
N VAL A 174 8.82 -2.02 -10.82
CA VAL A 174 9.43 -3.00 -11.74
C VAL A 174 8.56 -4.24 -11.86
N MET A 175 8.10 -4.80 -10.74
CA MET A 175 7.16 -5.94 -10.74
C MET A 175 5.91 -5.64 -11.56
N THR A 176 5.34 -4.45 -11.37
CA THR A 176 4.11 -4.06 -12.05
C THR A 176 4.32 -3.91 -13.56
N VAL A 177 5.42 -3.26 -13.97
CA VAL A 177 5.77 -3.11 -15.38
C VAL A 177 6.04 -4.47 -16.03
N ILE A 178 6.71 -5.39 -15.33
CA ILE A 178 6.91 -6.76 -15.82
C ILE A 178 5.57 -7.47 -15.98
N ALA A 179 4.67 -7.37 -15.00
CA ALA A 179 3.35 -8.00 -15.07
C ALA A 179 2.52 -7.48 -16.26
N ILE A 180 2.48 -6.16 -16.49
CA ILE A 180 1.79 -5.53 -17.63
C ILE A 180 2.40 -6.00 -18.97
N LYS A 181 3.74 -6.02 -19.09
CA LYS A 181 4.40 -6.49 -20.31
C LYS A 181 4.14 -7.97 -20.57
N PHE A 182 4.14 -8.79 -19.53
CA PHE A 182 3.86 -10.22 -19.65
C PHE A 182 2.40 -10.48 -20.02
N PHE A 183 1.47 -9.67 -19.48
CA PHE A 183 0.06 -9.71 -19.85
C PHE A 183 -0.14 -9.57 -21.36
N GLY A 184 0.44 -8.54 -21.98
CA GLY A 184 0.33 -8.33 -23.43
C GLY A 184 1.01 -9.41 -24.28
N ARG A 185 2.04 -10.09 -23.75
CA ARG A 185 2.67 -11.22 -24.44
C ARG A 185 1.83 -12.49 -24.40
N LEU A 186 1.12 -12.72 -23.30
CA LEU A 186 0.24 -13.88 -23.14
C LEU A 186 -1.13 -13.69 -23.81
N ASN A 187 -1.58 -12.44 -23.94
CA ASN A 187 -2.88 -12.09 -24.50
C ASN A 187 -2.72 -11.30 -25.80
N LYS A 188 -2.52 -12.00 -26.93
CA LYS A 188 -2.32 -11.32 -28.22
C LYS A 188 -3.50 -10.45 -28.67
N ASP A 189 -4.70 -10.80 -28.23
CA ASP A 189 -5.94 -10.10 -28.61
C ASP A 189 -6.42 -9.11 -27.53
N ALA A 190 -5.68 -8.94 -26.41
CA ALA A 190 -6.08 -8.06 -25.33
C ALA A 190 -4.89 -7.25 -24.77
N ASP A 191 -5.07 -5.93 -24.69
CA ASP A 191 -4.12 -5.01 -24.10
C ASP A 191 -4.53 -4.63 -22.68
N PHE A 192 -3.57 -4.58 -21.76
CA PHE A 192 -3.84 -4.31 -20.34
C PHE A 192 -4.51 -2.94 -20.13
N TYR A 193 -4.06 -1.91 -20.85
CA TYR A 193 -4.61 -0.56 -20.70
C TYR A 193 -6.02 -0.49 -21.29
N ASN A 194 -6.24 -1.12 -22.44
CA ASN A 194 -7.56 -1.23 -23.04
C ASN A 194 -8.56 -1.97 -22.15
N GLU A 195 -8.15 -3.05 -21.49
CA GLU A 195 -9.02 -3.76 -20.55
C GLU A 195 -9.44 -2.89 -19.35
N LEU A 196 -8.52 -2.10 -18.80
CA LEU A 196 -8.87 -1.13 -17.74
C LEU A 196 -9.77 -0.01 -18.27
N ASN A 197 -9.50 0.54 -19.46
CA ASN A 197 -10.33 1.58 -20.08
C ASN A 197 -11.75 1.09 -20.43
N THR A 198 -11.90 -0.19 -20.78
CA THR A 198 -13.21 -0.84 -21.02
C THR A 198 -13.82 -1.43 -19.74
N ASN A 199 -13.42 -0.92 -18.58
CA ASN A 199 -13.96 -1.22 -17.26
C ASN A 199 -13.94 -2.72 -16.90
N ASN A 200 -12.87 -3.44 -17.25
CA ASN A 200 -12.68 -4.83 -16.82
C ASN A 200 -12.36 -4.92 -15.32
N ILE A 201 -13.43 -5.03 -14.51
CA ILE A 201 -13.35 -5.11 -13.05
C ILE A 201 -12.58 -6.35 -12.58
N ALA A 202 -12.74 -7.50 -13.25
CA ALA A 202 -12.06 -8.73 -12.88
C ALA A 202 -10.54 -8.58 -12.93
N LEU A 203 -10.03 -7.98 -14.01
CA LEU A 203 -8.62 -7.68 -14.18
C LEU A 203 -8.12 -6.68 -13.12
N ALA A 204 -8.89 -5.62 -12.88
CA ALA A 204 -8.53 -4.60 -11.90
C ALA A 204 -8.46 -5.16 -10.46
N VAL A 205 -9.42 -5.98 -10.05
CA VAL A 205 -9.42 -6.62 -8.73
C VAL A 205 -8.20 -7.53 -8.57
N ARG A 206 -7.92 -8.38 -9.57
CA ARG A 206 -6.71 -9.22 -9.59
C ARG A 206 -5.44 -8.39 -9.43
N PHE A 207 -5.33 -7.33 -10.22
CA PHE A 207 -4.17 -6.43 -10.21
C PHE A 207 -4.01 -5.72 -8.86
N ALA A 208 -5.11 -5.25 -8.25
CA ALA A 208 -5.08 -4.63 -6.93
C ALA A 208 -4.62 -5.62 -5.85
N GLY A 209 -5.11 -6.87 -5.89
CA GLY A 209 -4.66 -7.91 -4.96
C GLY A 209 -3.19 -8.28 -5.14
N GLU A 210 -2.69 -8.31 -6.37
CA GLU A 210 -1.27 -8.52 -6.66
C GLU A 210 -0.41 -7.40 -6.04
N LYS A 211 -0.81 -6.14 -6.21
CA LYS A 211 -0.13 -4.97 -5.60
C LYS A 211 -0.12 -5.05 -4.07
N ILE A 212 -1.26 -5.32 -3.44
CA ILE A 212 -1.38 -5.38 -1.98
C ILE A 212 -0.59 -6.58 -1.42
N GLY A 213 -0.67 -7.75 -2.06
CA GLY A 213 0.11 -8.92 -1.66
C GLY A 213 1.61 -8.69 -1.77
N ALA A 214 2.08 -8.06 -2.86
CA ALA A 214 3.47 -7.68 -3.02
C ALA A 214 3.92 -6.68 -1.95
N ALA A 215 3.07 -5.73 -1.58
CA ALA A 215 3.35 -4.78 -0.52
C ALA A 215 3.52 -5.46 0.85
N PHE A 216 2.71 -6.48 1.17
CA PHE A 216 2.92 -7.26 2.39
C PHE A 216 4.23 -8.06 2.36
N ALA A 217 4.60 -8.66 1.21
CA ALA A 217 5.89 -9.34 1.09
C ALA A 217 7.08 -8.37 1.22
N ILE A 218 7.00 -7.19 0.62
CA ILE A 218 7.99 -6.11 0.76
C ILE A 218 8.09 -5.67 2.22
N ALA A 219 6.96 -5.55 2.93
CA ALA A 219 6.92 -5.18 4.33
C ALA A 219 7.62 -6.19 5.26
N THR A 220 7.75 -7.46 4.88
CA THR A 220 8.53 -8.47 5.63
C THR A 220 10.00 -8.10 5.76
N ALA A 221 10.57 -7.31 4.84
CA ALA A 221 11.96 -6.85 4.96
C ALA A 221 12.21 -6.07 6.26
N ALA A 222 11.19 -5.37 6.79
CA ALA A 222 11.23 -4.68 8.09
C ALA A 222 11.52 -5.61 9.29
N GLN A 223 11.17 -6.89 9.18
CA GLN A 223 11.35 -7.86 10.26
C GLN A 223 12.65 -8.63 10.15
N ILE A 224 13.18 -8.78 8.92
CA ILE A 224 14.40 -9.55 8.63
C ILE A 224 15.65 -8.68 8.78
N VAL A 225 15.58 -7.42 8.35
CA VAL A 225 16.75 -6.53 8.31
C VAL A 225 16.90 -5.86 9.66
N VAL A 226 18.01 -6.16 10.35
CA VAL A 226 18.33 -5.51 11.62
C VAL A 226 18.65 -4.03 11.38
N TYR A 227 18.02 -3.16 12.16
CA TYR A 227 18.23 -1.72 12.11
C TYR A 227 19.54 -1.33 12.83
N ASP A 228 20.35 -0.49 12.19
CA ASP A 228 21.62 0.07 12.67
C ASP A 228 21.87 1.46 12.02
N GLU A 229 21.47 2.51 12.73
CA GLU A 229 21.50 3.89 12.23
C GLU A 229 22.89 4.39 11.80
N TYR A 230 23.98 3.75 12.24
CA TYR A 230 25.35 4.16 11.91
C TYR A 230 25.87 3.56 10.60
N ASN A 231 25.16 2.60 10.00
CA ASN A 231 25.61 1.88 8.80
C ASN A 231 24.60 1.88 7.66
N ILE A 232 24.11 3.08 7.31
CA ILE A 232 23.04 3.34 6.34
C ILE A 232 23.23 2.56 5.02
N ILE A 233 24.44 2.59 4.44
CA ILE A 233 24.70 1.94 3.14
C ILE A 233 24.50 0.43 3.24
N ASN A 234 25.07 -0.21 4.27
CA ASN A 234 24.97 -1.67 4.42
C ASN A 234 23.54 -2.10 4.70
N ILE A 235 22.80 -1.31 5.47
CA ILE A 235 21.39 -1.58 5.75
C ILE A 235 20.54 -1.46 4.50
N LEU A 236 20.69 -0.40 3.72
CA LEU A 236 19.92 -0.23 2.49
C LEU A 236 20.27 -1.30 1.46
N ALA A 237 21.53 -1.74 1.41
CA ALA A 237 21.94 -2.88 0.60
C ALA A 237 21.31 -4.20 1.08
N ALA A 238 21.35 -4.48 2.38
CA ALA A 238 20.71 -5.66 2.98
C ALA A 238 19.20 -5.65 2.74
N TRP A 239 18.55 -4.50 2.95
CA TRP A 239 17.14 -4.26 2.65
C TRP A 239 16.82 -4.61 1.20
N PHE A 240 17.59 -4.10 0.25
CA PHE A 240 17.36 -4.36 -1.17
C PHE A 240 17.52 -5.85 -1.54
N ILE A 241 18.52 -6.52 -0.98
CA ILE A 241 18.73 -7.96 -1.20
C ILE A 241 17.54 -8.77 -0.66
N VAL A 242 17.10 -8.47 0.56
CA VAL A 242 15.94 -9.14 1.18
C VAL A 242 14.67 -8.86 0.39
N LEU A 243 14.44 -7.62 -0.05
CA LEU A 243 13.29 -7.24 -0.89
C LEU A 243 13.19 -8.09 -2.16
N ILE A 244 14.30 -8.25 -2.87
CA ILE A 244 14.32 -9.06 -4.10
C ILE A 244 14.02 -10.52 -3.78
N GLY A 245 14.69 -11.08 -2.77
CA GLY A 245 14.49 -12.47 -2.35
C GLY A 245 13.06 -12.76 -1.95
N ILE A 246 12.49 -11.94 -1.06
CA ILE A 246 11.15 -12.15 -0.51
C ILE A 246 10.05 -11.98 -1.56
N VAL A 247 10.22 -11.04 -2.48
CA VAL A 247 9.30 -10.84 -3.60
C VAL A 247 9.32 -12.03 -4.57
N ILE A 248 10.51 -12.58 -4.86
CA ILE A 248 10.61 -13.77 -5.71
C ILE A 248 9.93 -14.96 -5.03
N ILE A 249 10.18 -15.16 -3.73
CA ILE A 249 9.55 -16.22 -2.94
C ILE A 249 8.02 -16.04 -2.94
N TRP A 250 7.53 -14.84 -2.62
CA TRP A 250 6.11 -14.50 -2.65
C TRP A 250 5.48 -14.78 -4.02
N ARG A 251 6.17 -14.41 -5.11
CA ARG A 251 5.69 -14.62 -6.48
C ARG A 251 5.55 -16.10 -6.80
N VAL A 252 6.54 -16.91 -6.45
CA VAL A 252 6.54 -18.37 -6.68
C VAL A 252 5.44 -19.04 -5.85
N LEU A 253 5.36 -18.74 -4.55
CA LEU A 253 4.34 -19.32 -3.67
C LEU A 253 2.92 -18.94 -4.08
N SER A 254 2.73 -17.68 -4.47
CA SER A 254 1.44 -17.21 -5.00
C SER A 254 1.06 -17.92 -6.29
N TRP A 255 2.01 -18.10 -7.21
CA TRP A 255 1.78 -18.83 -8.44
C TRP A 255 1.39 -20.30 -8.18
N LEU A 256 2.16 -21.00 -7.33
CA LEU A 256 1.85 -22.38 -6.93
C LEU A 256 0.46 -22.50 -6.30
N THR A 257 0.14 -21.59 -5.38
CA THR A 257 -1.16 -21.58 -4.67
C THR A 257 -2.31 -21.34 -5.64
N CYS A 258 -2.16 -20.41 -6.59
CA CYS A 258 -3.15 -20.22 -7.65
C CYS A 258 -3.37 -21.50 -8.48
N GLN A 259 -2.30 -22.22 -8.86
CA GLN A 259 -2.44 -23.47 -9.62
C GLN A 259 -3.16 -24.57 -8.84
N ILE A 260 -2.96 -24.63 -7.52
CA ILE A 260 -3.60 -25.63 -6.65
C ILE A 260 -5.08 -25.30 -6.41
N ILE A 261 -5.40 -24.05 -6.07
CA ILE A 261 -6.77 -23.65 -5.70
C ILE A 261 -7.67 -23.53 -6.93
N LEU A 262 -7.18 -22.89 -8.00
CA LEU A 262 -7.92 -22.68 -9.24
C LEU A 262 -7.65 -23.80 -10.25
N TYR A 263 -7.55 -25.03 -9.74
CA TYR A 263 -7.22 -26.19 -10.55
C TYR A 263 -8.27 -26.40 -11.66
N LYS A 264 -7.80 -26.59 -12.90
CA LYS A 264 -8.58 -26.77 -14.15
C LYS A 264 -9.27 -25.52 -14.72
N ALA A 265 -9.21 -24.36 -14.07
CA ALA A 265 -9.74 -23.13 -14.65
C ALA A 265 -8.71 -22.47 -15.58
N ASP A 266 -9.12 -22.05 -16.77
CA ASP A 266 -8.31 -21.11 -17.57
C ASP A 266 -8.51 -19.71 -17.02
N ILE A 267 -7.73 -19.41 -15.98
CA ILE A 267 -7.76 -18.14 -15.25
C ILE A 267 -7.66 -16.94 -16.20
N ASN A 268 -6.83 -17.05 -17.24
CA ASN A 268 -6.57 -15.93 -18.10
C ASN A 268 -7.77 -15.66 -19.02
N ASP A 269 -8.37 -16.71 -19.60
CA ASP A 269 -9.62 -16.57 -20.36
C ASP A 269 -10.77 -16.05 -19.49
N GLU A 270 -10.92 -16.60 -18.27
CA GLU A 270 -11.94 -16.19 -17.28
C GLU A 270 -11.84 -14.70 -16.92
N VAL A 271 -10.63 -14.20 -16.61
CA VAL A 271 -10.44 -12.80 -16.17
C VAL A 271 -10.47 -11.82 -17.34
N VAL A 272 -9.84 -12.17 -18.47
CA VAL A 272 -9.66 -11.24 -19.59
C VAL A 272 -10.87 -11.25 -20.50
N ARG A 273 -11.29 -12.42 -20.99
CA ARG A 273 -12.37 -12.51 -21.98
C ARG A 273 -13.75 -12.56 -21.35
N GLN A 274 -13.92 -13.39 -20.32
CA GLN A 274 -15.21 -13.56 -19.65
C GLN A 274 -15.48 -12.47 -18.59
N LYS A 275 -14.47 -11.68 -18.24
CA LYS A 275 -14.53 -10.61 -17.22
C LYS A 275 -15.09 -11.12 -15.88
N ASN A 276 -14.74 -12.35 -15.53
CA ASN A 276 -15.26 -13.04 -14.34
C ASN A 276 -14.65 -12.47 -13.05
N VAL A 277 -15.41 -11.59 -12.40
CA VAL A 277 -14.98 -10.90 -11.16
C VAL A 277 -14.74 -11.89 -10.02
N ALA A 278 -15.46 -13.02 -9.96
CA ALA A 278 -15.27 -14.01 -8.90
C ALA A 278 -13.87 -14.66 -8.97
N VAL A 279 -13.42 -15.01 -10.18
CA VAL A 279 -12.06 -15.55 -10.40
C VAL A 279 -11.01 -14.49 -10.09
N GLY A 280 -11.21 -13.25 -10.57
CA GLY A 280 -10.30 -12.13 -10.27
C GLY A 280 -10.18 -11.85 -8.76
N ALA A 281 -11.29 -11.90 -8.02
CA ALA A 281 -11.33 -11.74 -6.57
C ALA A 281 -10.64 -12.89 -5.83
N LEU A 282 -10.86 -14.13 -6.26
CA LEU A 282 -10.19 -15.29 -5.65
C LEU A 282 -8.67 -15.21 -5.84
N GLN A 283 -8.20 -14.81 -7.03
CA GLN A 283 -6.77 -14.56 -7.24
C GLN A 283 -6.23 -13.43 -6.37
N ALA A 284 -6.97 -12.32 -6.28
CA ALA A 284 -6.57 -11.19 -5.44
C ALA A 284 -6.40 -11.61 -3.98
N VAL A 285 -7.34 -12.38 -3.45
CA VAL A 285 -7.28 -12.91 -2.07
C VAL A 285 -6.11 -13.87 -1.89
N ILE A 286 -5.80 -14.72 -2.87
CA ILE A 286 -4.62 -15.60 -2.81
C ILE A 286 -3.33 -14.77 -2.70
N TYR A 287 -3.16 -13.76 -3.57
CA TYR A 287 -1.99 -12.88 -3.53
C TYR A 287 -1.82 -12.18 -2.19
N ILE A 288 -2.92 -11.62 -1.66
CA ILE A 288 -2.95 -10.96 -0.36
C ILE A 288 -2.63 -11.95 0.76
N SER A 289 -3.23 -13.15 0.74
CA SER A 289 -3.07 -14.16 1.78
C SER A 289 -1.64 -14.66 1.87
N ILE A 290 -1.01 -14.97 0.72
CA ILE A 290 0.40 -15.38 0.71
C ILE A 290 1.31 -14.23 1.17
N GLY A 291 1.02 -12.99 0.78
CA GLY A 291 1.75 -11.82 1.28
C GLY A 291 1.66 -11.68 2.80
N LEU A 292 0.45 -11.81 3.35
CA LEU A 292 0.20 -11.76 4.79
C LEU A 292 0.88 -12.91 5.55
N LEU A 293 0.87 -14.12 5.00
CA LEU A 293 1.53 -15.27 5.63
C LEU A 293 3.04 -15.08 5.68
N ILE A 294 3.64 -14.56 4.62
CA ILE A 294 5.08 -14.26 4.58
C ILE A 294 5.44 -13.11 5.54
N LEU A 295 4.52 -12.17 5.78
CA LEU A 295 4.73 -11.11 6.77
C LEU A 295 4.82 -11.61 8.21
N GLN A 296 4.41 -12.85 8.51
CA GLN A 296 4.47 -13.42 9.87
C GLN A 296 5.70 -14.31 10.09
N LEU A 297 6.62 -14.38 9.11
CA LEU A 297 7.88 -15.12 9.20
C LEU A 297 8.99 -14.26 9.80
#